data_AF-A0AA38ZPP8-F1
#
_entry.id   AF-A0AA38ZPP8-F1
#
_cell.length_a   1.000
_cell.length_b   1.000
_cell.length_c   1.000
_cell.angle_alpha   90.00
_cell.angle_beta   90.00
_cell.angle_gamma   90.00
#
_symmetry.space_group_name_H-M   'P 1'
#
loop_
_entity.id
_entity.type
_entity.pdbx_description
1 polymer ?
#
loop_
_entity_poly.entity_id
_entity_poly.type
_entity_poly.pdbx_seq_one_letter_code
_entity_poly.pdbx_strand_id
1 'polypeptide(L)'
;MIGFEWTAAKFFWYMFFTFFSLLYFTFYGMMAVAATPNQHIAAIVASAFYTLWNLFSGFIVPRSRIPVWWRWYYWACPVAWTLYGLFTSQFGDIEDTLLDTNVTVKQYLDDYFGYKHDFLGVVAVVIVGFTVLFLFIFAFAIKAFNFQRR
;
A
#
# COMPACT_ATOMS: atom_id res chain seq x y z
N MET A 1 15.44 -0.99 16.50
CA MET A 1 14.67 -0.45 15.35
C MET A 1 15.56 0.54 14.61
N ILE A 2 15.34 0.73 13.31
CA ILE A 2 16.23 1.36 12.31
C ILE A 2 16.39 2.89 12.52
N GLY A 3 16.55 3.36 13.75
CA GLY A 3 16.72 4.78 14.08
C GLY A 3 15.43 5.61 14.06
N PHE A 4 14.24 5.00 14.09
CA PHE A 4 12.98 5.74 14.23
C PHE A 4 12.81 6.33 15.62
N GLU A 5 12.06 7.43 15.72
CA GLU A 5 11.72 8.04 17.00
C GLU A 5 10.99 7.04 17.92
N TRP A 6 11.46 6.97 19.17
CA TRP A 6 10.99 6.03 20.17
C TRP A 6 9.70 6.50 20.85
N THR A 7 8.64 6.65 20.06
CA THR A 7 7.29 6.95 20.56
C THR A 7 6.38 5.74 20.38
N ALA A 8 5.66 5.34 21.43
CA ALA A 8 4.74 4.20 21.37
C ALA A 8 3.72 4.33 20.23
N ALA A 9 3.20 5.54 20.00
CA ALA A 9 2.26 5.81 18.91
C ALA A 9 2.85 5.47 17.52
N LYS A 10 4.07 5.92 17.22
CA LYS A 10 4.76 5.64 15.95
C LYS A 10 5.03 4.15 15.76
N PHE A 11 5.39 3.45 16.85
CA PHE A 11 5.54 2.00 16.83
C PHE A 11 4.23 1.26 16.50
N PHE A 12 3.12 1.62 17.16
CA PHE A 12 1.83 1.00 16.88
C PHE A 12 1.32 1.29 15.46
N TRP A 13 1.54 2.51 14.94
CA TRP A 13 1.24 2.83 13.55
C TRP A 13 2.08 2.02 12.57
N TYR A 14 3.39 1.91 12.80
CA TYR A 14 4.27 1.09 11.99
C TYR A 14 3.82 -0.37 11.97
N MET A 15 3.52 -0.93 13.14
CA MET A 15 3.03 -2.30 13.26
C MET A 15 1.69 -2.48 12.55
N PHE A 16 0.76 -1.52 12.70
CA PHE A 16 -0.54 -1.54 12.02
C PHE A 16 -0.38 -1.59 10.50
N PHE A 17 0.35 -0.64 9.91
CA PHE A 17 0.54 -0.57 8.46
C PHE A 17 1.30 -1.78 7.92
N THR A 18 2.32 -2.26 8.64
CA THR A 18 3.08 -3.45 8.24
C THR A 18 2.21 -4.72 8.33
N PHE A 19 1.45 -4.89 9.41
CA PHE A 19 0.56 -6.03 9.61
C PHE A 19 -0.51 -6.10 8.52
N PHE A 20 -1.24 -5.01 8.28
CA PHE A 20 -2.26 -4.99 7.25
C PHE A 20 -1.67 -5.11 5.84
N SER A 21 -0.45 -4.61 5.63
CA SER A 21 0.29 -4.81 4.38
C SER A 21 0.50 -6.30 4.08
N LEU A 22 1.12 -7.01 5.02
CA LEU A 22 1.32 -8.45 4.91
C LEU A 22 -0.01 -9.20 4.73
N LEU A 23 -1.04 -8.77 5.47
CA LEU A 23 -2.36 -9.40 5.43
C LEU A 23 -3.04 -9.24 4.06
N TYR A 24 -3.08 -8.04 3.47
CA TYR A 24 -3.66 -7.88 2.14
C TYR A 24 -2.83 -8.59 1.06
N PHE A 25 -1.50 -8.61 1.17
CA PHE A 25 -0.66 -9.36 0.23
C PHE A 25 -0.96 -10.87 0.29
N THR A 26 -1.18 -11.40 1.49
CA THR A 26 -1.57 -12.79 1.69
C THR A 26 -2.94 -13.07 1.08
N PHE A 27 -3.94 -12.24 1.35
CA PHE A 27 -5.27 -12.40 0.74
C PHE A 27 -5.26 -12.24 -0.77
N TYR A 28 -4.45 -11.34 -1.30
CA TYR A 28 -4.29 -11.18 -2.74
C TYR A 28 -3.69 -12.44 -3.39
N GLY A 29 -2.64 -13.02 -2.79
CA GLY A 29 -2.06 -14.27 -3.27
C GLY A 29 -3.06 -15.43 -3.25
N MET A 30 -3.81 -15.57 -2.15
CA MET A 30 -4.86 -16.59 -2.04
C MET A 30 -5.99 -16.36 -3.05
N MET A 31 -6.41 -15.12 -3.26
CA MET A 31 -7.39 -14.72 -4.27
C MET A 31 -6.93 -15.10 -5.69
N ALA A 32 -5.67 -14.80 -6.04
CA ALA A 32 -5.12 -15.10 -7.36
C ALA A 32 -5.10 -16.62 -7.65
N VAL A 33 -4.73 -17.42 -6.65
CA VAL A 33 -4.75 -18.89 -6.77
C VAL A 33 -6.19 -19.42 -6.87
N ALA A 34 -7.12 -18.91 -6.06
CA ALA A 34 -8.52 -19.35 -6.11
C ALA A 34 -9.25 -18.97 -7.41
N ALA A 35 -8.88 -17.83 -8.01
CA ALA A 35 -9.51 -17.34 -9.24
C ALA A 35 -8.93 -17.96 -10.53
N THR A 36 -7.84 -18.74 -10.45
CA THR A 36 -7.17 -19.30 -11.62
C THR A 36 -7.16 -20.83 -11.63
N PRO A 37 -7.15 -21.47 -12.82
CA PRO A 37 -7.20 -22.94 -12.90
C PRO A 37 -5.89 -23.64 -12.52
N ASN A 38 -4.76 -22.94 -12.57
CA ASN A 38 -3.42 -23.50 -12.35
C ASN A 38 -2.52 -22.46 -11.67
N GLN A 39 -1.69 -22.93 -10.74
CA GLN A 39 -0.69 -22.12 -10.02
C GLN A 39 0.27 -21.35 -10.94
N HIS A 40 0.64 -21.90 -12.10
CA HIS A 40 1.50 -21.19 -13.06
C HIS A 40 0.81 -19.92 -13.59
N ILE A 41 -0.49 -20.00 -13.91
CA ILE A 41 -1.27 -18.84 -14.36
C ILE A 41 -1.44 -17.86 -13.20
N ALA A 42 -1.72 -18.35 -11.99
CA ALA A 42 -1.81 -17.53 -10.78
C ALA A 42 -0.55 -16.68 -10.58
N ALA A 43 0.64 -17.30 -10.72
CA ALA A 43 1.92 -16.64 -10.55
C ALA A 43 2.19 -15.57 -11.62
N ILE A 44 1.83 -15.83 -12.87
CA ILE A 44 1.98 -14.85 -13.96
C ILE A 44 1.06 -13.64 -13.71
N VAL A 45 -0.20 -13.88 -13.36
CA VAL A 45 -1.15 -12.80 -13.06
C VAL A 45 -0.69 -11.99 -11.84
N ALA A 46 -0.35 -12.67 -10.74
CA ALA A 46 0.11 -12.00 -9.53
C ALA A 46 1.37 -11.16 -9.75
N SER A 47 2.35 -11.69 -10.49
CA SER A 47 3.59 -10.95 -10.78
C SER A 47 3.35 -9.69 -11.60
N ALA A 48 2.46 -9.73 -12.61
CA ALA A 48 2.08 -8.55 -13.37
C ALA A 48 1.47 -7.44 -12.49
N PHE A 49 0.56 -7.79 -11.58
CA PHE A 49 -0.03 -6.83 -10.64
C PHE A 49 0.99 -6.31 -9.62
N TYR A 50 1.89 -7.15 -9.11
CA TYR A 50 2.96 -6.69 -8.22
C TYR A 50 3.87 -5.67 -8.90
N THR A 51 4.22 -5.89 -10.17
CA THR A 51 5.00 -4.92 -10.96
C THR A 51 4.26 -3.59 -11.11
N LEU A 52 2.96 -3.63 -11.43
CA LEU A 52 2.15 -2.42 -11.55
C LEU A 52 2.02 -1.68 -10.23
N TRP A 53 1.77 -2.38 -9.13
CA TRP A 53 1.71 -1.78 -7.81
C TRP A 53 3.05 -1.15 -7.41
N ASN A 54 4.16 -1.81 -7.71
CA ASN A 54 5.48 -1.27 -7.42
C ASN A 54 5.74 0.05 -8.18
N LEU A 55 5.46 0.07 -9.50
CA LEU A 55 5.67 1.24 -10.36
C LEU A 55 4.81 2.44 -9.95
N PHE A 56 3.52 2.21 -9.68
CA PHE A 56 2.54 3.26 -9.38
C PHE A 56 2.28 3.46 -7.88
N SER A 57 3.08 2.86 -7.01
CA SER A 57 2.99 3.04 -5.55
C SER A 57 3.28 4.48 -5.08
N GLY A 58 3.83 5.33 -5.95
CA GLY A 58 4.22 6.69 -5.59
C GLY A 58 5.68 6.83 -5.20
N PHE A 59 6.41 5.74 -4.94
CA PHE A 59 7.84 5.78 -4.58
C PHE A 59 8.74 5.96 -5.80
N ILE A 60 8.58 5.09 -6.82
CA ILE A 60 9.38 5.17 -8.06
C ILE A 60 8.93 6.35 -8.91
N VAL A 61 7.62 6.46 -9.13
CA VAL A 61 7.00 7.57 -9.85
C VAL A 61 6.11 8.35 -8.87
N PRO A 62 6.51 9.56 -8.47
CA PRO A 62 5.70 10.40 -7.60
C PRO A 62 4.34 10.68 -8.24
N ARG A 63 3.29 10.77 -7.42
CA ARG A 63 1.91 11.00 -7.88
C ARG A 63 1.77 12.22 -8.79
N SER A 64 2.55 13.28 -8.53
CA SER A 64 2.56 14.52 -9.32
C SER A 64 3.02 14.31 -10.76
N ARG A 65 3.93 13.35 -11.00
CA ARG A 65 4.48 13.04 -12.33
C ARG A 65 3.70 11.97 -13.09
N ILE A 66 2.74 11.31 -12.45
CA ILE A 66 1.84 10.36 -13.14
C ILE A 66 0.90 11.16 -14.06
N PRO A 67 0.77 10.78 -15.34
CA PRO A 67 -0.18 11.40 -16.26
C PRO A 67 -1.59 11.45 -15.66
N VAL A 68 -2.31 12.55 -15.89
CA VAL A 68 -3.61 12.80 -15.23
C VAL A 68 -4.59 11.65 -15.44
N TRP A 69 -4.60 11.05 -16.64
CA TRP A 69 -5.46 9.91 -16.98
C TRP A 69 -5.09 8.60 -16.27
N TRP A 70 -3.85 8.42 -15.79
CA TRP A 70 -3.42 7.23 -15.01
C TRP A 70 -3.47 7.45 -13.50
N ARG A 71 -3.72 8.69 -13.04
CA ARG A 71 -3.65 9.05 -11.62
C ARG A 71 -4.68 8.33 -10.75
N TRP A 72 -5.78 7.83 -11.31
CA TRP A 72 -6.75 7.01 -10.57
C TRP A 72 -6.14 5.69 -10.10
N TYR A 73 -5.19 5.11 -10.85
CA TYR A 73 -4.58 3.83 -10.51
C TYR A 73 -3.73 3.93 -9.24
N TYR A 74 -3.11 5.08 -9.01
CA TYR A 74 -2.42 5.38 -7.75
C TYR A 74 -3.36 5.17 -6.54
N TRP A 75 -4.61 5.64 -6.63
CA TRP A 75 -5.60 5.48 -5.57
C TRP A 75 -6.18 4.06 -5.47
N ALA A 76 -6.15 3.30 -6.56
CA ALA A 76 -6.54 1.88 -6.57
C ALA A 76 -5.43 0.94 -6.07
N CYS A 77 -4.19 1.44 -5.94
CA CYS A 77 -3.03 0.65 -5.56
C CYS A 77 -2.91 0.55 -4.01
N PRO A 78 -3.04 -0.64 -3.41
CA PRO A 78 -2.94 -0.80 -1.95
C PRO A 78 -1.54 -0.47 -1.41
N VAL A 79 -0.50 -0.66 -2.24
CA VAL A 79 0.89 -0.33 -1.88
C VAL A 79 1.08 1.18 -1.75
N ALA A 80 0.39 1.98 -2.57
CA ALA A 80 0.45 3.45 -2.47
C ALA A 80 -0.05 3.95 -1.11
N TRP A 81 -1.16 3.37 -0.62
CA TRP A 81 -1.70 3.67 0.70
C TRP A 81 -0.78 3.21 1.84
N THR A 82 -0.15 2.04 1.68
CA THR A 82 0.81 1.51 2.66
C THR A 82 2.00 2.47 2.83
N LEU A 83 2.57 2.92 1.70
CA LEU A 83 3.67 3.89 1.73
C LEU A 83 3.23 5.21 2.32
N TYR A 84 2.08 5.74 1.89
CA TYR A 84 1.52 6.98 2.46
C TYR A 84 1.44 6.86 3.98
N GLY A 85 0.85 5.79 4.52
CA GLY A 85 0.67 5.57 5.96
C GLY A 85 1.99 5.44 6.72
N LEU A 86 2.95 4.69 6.18
CA LEU A 86 4.27 4.55 6.79
C LEU A 86 5.04 5.88 6.78
N PHE A 87 5.10 6.58 5.66
CA PHE A 87 5.82 7.86 5.57
C PHE A 87 5.18 8.93 6.46
N THR A 88 3.86 9.08 6.43
CA THR A 88 3.17 10.08 7.27
C THR A 88 3.22 9.76 8.75
N SER A 89 3.17 8.49 9.15
CA SER A 89 3.24 8.09 10.57
C SER A 89 4.63 8.24 11.17
N GLN A 90 5.68 7.99 10.39
CA GLN A 90 7.06 8.02 10.91
C GLN A 90 7.71 9.39 10.76
N PHE A 91 7.42 10.10 9.67
CA PHE A 91 8.13 11.31 9.27
C PHE A 91 7.23 12.53 9.08
N GLY A 92 5.91 12.39 9.17
CA GLY A 92 4.96 13.49 8.88
C GLY A 92 4.95 14.61 9.94
N ASP A 93 5.56 14.37 11.08
CA ASP A 93 5.71 15.28 12.22
C ASP A 93 7.16 15.74 12.43
N ILE A 94 8.10 15.26 11.61
CA ILE A 94 9.52 15.64 11.70
C ILE A 94 9.75 16.95 10.95
N GLU A 95 10.08 17.99 11.71
CA GLU A 95 10.39 19.34 11.19
C GLU A 95 11.88 19.54 10.92
N ASP A 96 12.71 18.52 11.12
CA ASP A 96 14.13 18.59 10.80
C ASP A 96 14.36 18.92 9.31
N THR A 97 15.30 19.81 9.06
CA THR A 97 15.70 20.20 7.71
C THR A 97 16.53 19.10 7.05
N LEU A 98 16.23 18.80 5.79
CA LEU A 98 17.04 17.88 5.00
C LEU A 98 18.45 18.47 4.81
N LEU A 99 19.49 17.63 4.96
CA LEU A 99 20.90 18.07 4.97
C LEU A 99 21.33 18.83 3.70
N ASP A 100 20.67 18.59 2.56
CA ASP A 100 21.01 19.17 1.26
C ASP A 100 20.01 20.24 0.76
N THR A 101 18.84 20.35 1.39
CA THR A 101 17.81 21.33 1.03
C THR A 101 17.23 21.89 2.31
N ASN A 102 17.28 23.22 2.49
CA ASN A 102 16.71 23.96 3.64
C ASN A 102 15.16 23.82 3.79
N VAL A 103 14.56 22.72 3.33
CA VAL A 103 13.17 22.33 3.52
C VAL A 103 13.07 21.23 4.58
N THR A 104 12.01 21.28 5.36
CA THR A 104 11.73 20.27 6.38
C THR A 104 11.28 18.95 5.75
N VAL A 105 11.51 17.82 6.42
CA VAL A 105 11.04 16.49 5.94
C VAL A 105 9.52 16.50 5.70
N LYS A 106 8.76 17.12 6.60
CA LYS A 106 7.31 17.32 6.46
C LYS A 106 6.94 18.09 5.19
N GLN A 107 7.61 19.21 4.89
CA GLN A 107 7.35 19.98 3.66
C GLN A 107 7.69 19.18 2.41
N TYR A 108 8.80 18.42 2.42
CA TYR A 108 9.15 17.55 1.30
C TYR A 108 8.08 16.47 1.05
N LEU A 109 7.54 15.87 2.10
CA LEU A 109 6.48 14.87 1.98
C LEU A 109 5.18 15.46 1.40
N ASP A 110 4.82 16.68 1.77
CA ASP A 110 3.63 17.34 1.22
C ASP A 110 3.87 17.82 -0.23
N ASP A 111 4.96 18.53 -0.50
CA ASP A 111 5.20 19.14 -1.81
C ASP A 111 5.53 18.09 -2.90
N TYR A 112 6.33 17.07 -2.56
CA TYR A 112 6.79 16.08 -3.53
C TYR A 112 5.82 14.90 -3.67
N PHE A 113 5.32 14.36 -2.54
CA PHE A 113 4.44 13.18 -2.53
C PHE A 113 2.96 13.51 -2.34
N GLY A 114 2.61 14.71 -1.83
CA GLY A 114 1.23 15.07 -1.50
C GLY A 114 0.73 14.40 -0.22
N TYR A 115 1.63 14.07 0.69
CA TYR A 115 1.34 13.32 1.92
C TYR A 115 0.98 14.27 3.06
N LYS A 116 -0.31 14.28 3.41
CA LYS A 116 -0.87 15.00 4.55
C LYS A 116 -1.01 14.11 5.78
N HIS A 117 -0.44 14.53 6.90
CA HIS A 117 -0.50 13.82 8.17
C HIS A 117 -1.94 13.70 8.71
N ASP A 118 -2.78 14.72 8.53
CA ASP A 118 -4.19 14.71 8.94
C ASP A 118 -5.02 13.61 8.24
N PHE A 119 -4.53 13.10 7.12
CA PHE A 119 -5.20 12.06 6.34
C PHE A 119 -4.88 10.63 6.81
N LEU A 120 -3.99 10.48 7.78
CA LEU A 120 -3.48 9.19 8.23
C LEU A 120 -4.59 8.24 8.71
N GLY A 121 -5.62 8.77 9.39
CA GLY A 121 -6.79 7.98 9.78
C GLY A 121 -7.57 7.42 8.58
N VAL A 122 -7.71 8.19 7.51
CA VAL A 122 -8.37 7.74 6.27
C VAL A 122 -7.54 6.66 5.58
N VAL A 123 -6.23 6.84 5.53
CA VAL A 123 -5.28 5.86 4.95
C VAL A 123 -5.39 4.53 5.69
N ALA A 124 -5.51 4.55 7.02
CA ALA A 124 -5.70 3.35 7.82
C ALA A 124 -7.00 2.61 7.46
N VAL A 125 -8.12 3.34 7.33
CA VAL A 125 -9.41 2.76 6.93
C VAL A 125 -9.37 2.18 5.52
N VAL A 126 -8.72 2.87 4.58
CA VAL A 126 -8.61 2.41 3.19
C VAL A 126 -7.83 1.09 3.09
N ILE A 127 -6.73 0.96 3.84
CA ILE A 127 -5.94 -0.28 3.85
C ILE A 127 -6.77 -1.45 4.41
N VAL A 128 -7.48 -1.24 5.52
CA VAL A 128 -8.42 -2.25 6.05
C VAL A 128 -9.47 -2.61 5.00
N GLY A 129 -10.00 -1.61 4.28
CA GLY A 129 -10.93 -1.80 3.18
C GLY A 129 -10.37 -2.70 2.07
N PHE A 130 -9.13 -2.48 1.62
CA PHE A 130 -8.47 -3.35 0.63
C PHE A 130 -8.28 -4.78 1.15
N THR A 131 -7.85 -4.93 2.41
CA THR A 131 -7.69 -6.24 3.04
C THR A 131 -9.01 -7.02 3.04
N VAL A 132 -10.09 -6.38 3.47
CA VAL A 132 -11.44 -6.96 3.53
C VAL A 132 -11.95 -7.27 2.12
N LEU A 133 -11.72 -6.37 1.15
CA LEU A 133 -12.08 -6.58 -0.25
C LEU A 133 -11.40 -7.84 -0.82
N PHE A 134 -10.09 -7.98 -0.67
CA PHE A 134 -9.38 -9.17 -1.16
C PHE A 134 -9.84 -10.45 -0.47
N LEU A 135 -10.13 -10.39 0.83
CA LEU A 135 -10.71 -11.52 1.55
C LEU A 135 -12.09 -11.91 0.98
N PHE A 136 -12.97 -10.95 0.70
CA PHE A 136 -14.28 -11.21 0.12
C PHE A 136 -14.18 -11.80 -1.28
N ILE A 137 -13.31 -11.26 -2.14
CA ILE A 137 -13.11 -11.77 -3.50
C ILE A 137 -12.54 -13.20 -3.43
N PHE A 138 -11.59 -13.47 -2.54
CA PHE A 138 -11.08 -14.82 -2.30
C PHE A 138 -12.18 -15.79 -1.88
N ALA A 139 -13.00 -15.43 -0.87
CA ALA A 139 -14.09 -16.27 -0.40
C ALA A 139 -15.13 -16.53 -1.50
N PHE A 140 -15.45 -15.52 -2.31
CA PHE A 140 -16.32 -15.66 -3.47
C PHE A 140 -15.71 -16.56 -4.55
N ALA A 141 -14.43 -16.37 -4.87
CA ALA A 141 -13.72 -17.14 -5.90
C ALA A 141 -13.68 -18.63 -5.55
N ILE A 142 -13.41 -19.01 -4.30
CA ILE A 142 -13.47 -20.41 -3.86
C ILE A 142 -14.88 -20.99 -4.05
N LYS A 143 -15.91 -20.22 -3.72
CA LYS A 143 -17.30 -20.69 -3.82
C LYS A 143 -17.73 -20.86 -5.29
N ALA A 144 -17.39 -19.89 -6.15
CA ALA A 144 -17.82 -19.85 -7.54
C ALA A 144 -17.00 -20.78 -8.45
N PHE A 145 -15.67 -20.78 -8.28
CA PHE A 145 -14.73 -21.48 -9.14
C PHE A 145 -14.15 -22.72 -8.48
N ASN A 146 -14.94 -23.51 -7.76
CA ASN A 146 -14.44 -24.67 -7.02
C ASN A 146 -13.85 -25.75 -7.96
N PHE A 147 -12.59 -25.57 -8.35
CA PHE A 147 -11.87 -26.39 -9.33
C PHE A 147 -11.46 -27.76 -8.78
N GLN A 148 -11.50 -27.96 -7.46
CA GLN A 148 -11.22 -29.26 -6.83
C GLN A 148 -12.34 -30.28 -7.02
N ARG A 149 -13.52 -29.85 -7.51
CA ARG A 149 -14.70 -30.71 -7.68
C ARG A 149 -14.96 -31.12 -9.13
N ARG A 150 -14.02 -30.84 -10.04
CA ARG A 150 -14.03 -31.31 -11.44
C ARG A 150 -13.15 -32.54 -11.61
#